data_AF-A0ABD5DV25-F1
#
_entry.id   AF-A0ABD5DV25-F1
#
_cell.length_a   1.000
_cell.length_b   1.000
_cell.length_c   1.000
_cell.angle_alpha   90.00
_cell.angle_beta   90.00
_cell.angle_gamma   90.00
#
_symmetry.space_group_name_H-M   'P 1'
#
loop_
_entity.id
_entity.type
_entity.pdbx_description
1 polymer ?
#
loop_
_entity_poly.entity_id
_entity_poly.type
_entity_poly.pdbx_seq_one_letter_code
_entity_poly.pdbx_strand_id
1 'polypeptide(L)'
;DKMFVINSDGKPIPLAYFAKWQPANAPLSVNHQGLSAASTISFNLPTGRSLSEASEAIDRAMTQLGVPSSVRGSFAGTAQVFQQTMNAQ
;
A
#
# COMPACT_ATOMS: atom_id res chain seq x y z
N ASP A 1 1.69 30.53 16.97
CA ASP A 1 1.38 30.21 18.38
C ASP A 1 2.41 29.32 19.02
N LYS A 2 2.65 29.48 20.34
CA LYS A 2 3.59 28.66 21.12
C LYS A 2 2.81 27.55 21.83
N MET A 3 3.24 26.29 21.67
CA MET A 3 2.65 25.14 22.37
C MET A 3 3.43 24.83 23.66
N PHE A 4 2.72 24.48 24.72
CA PHE A 4 3.27 24.21 26.04
C PHE A 4 2.84 22.82 26.52
N VAL A 5 3.66 22.19 27.35
CA VAL A 5 3.33 21.00 28.13
C VAL A 5 3.44 21.30 29.62
N ILE A 6 2.65 20.61 30.45
CA ILE A 6 2.70 20.78 31.91
C ILE A 6 3.65 19.73 32.50
N ASN A 7 4.63 20.17 33.29
CA ASN A 7 5.54 19.26 34.00
C ASN A 7 4.92 18.72 35.31
N SER A 8 5.64 17.84 36.02
CA SER A 8 5.20 17.27 37.31
C SER A 8 4.90 18.31 38.40
N ASP A 9 5.52 19.49 38.30
CA ASP A 9 5.34 20.59 39.25
C ASP A 9 4.19 21.54 38.84
N GLY A 10 3.43 21.20 37.79
CA GLY A 10 2.34 22.03 37.26
C GLY A 10 2.81 23.23 36.42
N LYS A 11 4.10 23.32 36.09
CA LYS A 11 4.67 24.46 35.34
C LYS A 11 4.53 24.26 33.83
N PRO A 12 4.12 25.30 33.08
CA PRO A 12 4.09 25.25 31.62
C PRO A 12 5.51 25.37 31.05
N ILE A 13 5.95 24.35 30.33
CA ILE A 13 7.23 24.30 29.63
C ILE A 13 7.00 24.40 28.12
N PRO A 14 7.65 25.33 27.39
CA PRO A 14 7.55 25.39 25.94
C PRO A 14 7.98 24.07 25.31
N LEU A 15 7.15 23.49 24.43
CA LEU A 15 7.48 22.24 23.74
C LEU A 15 8.78 22.36 22.92
N ALA A 16 9.06 23.57 22.40
CA ALA A 16 10.25 23.87 21.61
C ALA A 16 11.58 23.72 22.37
N TYR A 17 11.57 23.57 23.71
CA TYR A 17 12.80 23.34 24.48
C TYR A 17 13.39 21.94 24.25
N PHE A 18 12.58 20.97 23.81
CA PHE A 18 13.01 19.57 23.65
C PHE A 18 12.38 18.87 22.44
N ALA A 19 11.57 19.55 21.63
CA ALA A 19 11.02 19.02 20.37
C ALA A 19 11.07 20.08 19.26
N LYS A 20 11.08 19.61 18.00
CA LYS A 20 11.10 20.45 16.80
C LYS A 20 9.97 20.07 15.85
N TRP A 21 9.37 21.09 15.23
CA TRP A 21 8.43 20.88 14.13
C TRP A 21 9.19 20.77 12.82
N GLN A 22 8.79 19.83 11.97
CA GLN A 22 9.29 19.72 10.62
C GLN A 22 8.14 19.28 9.69
N PRO A 23 8.00 19.88 8.50
CA PRO A 23 7.16 19.32 7.47
C PRO A 23 7.66 17.92 7.09
N ALA A 24 6.74 16.97 6.93
CA ALA A 24 7.03 15.64 6.44
C ALA A 24 5.96 15.22 5.44
N ASN A 25 6.36 14.45 4.43
CA ASN A 25 5.40 13.80 3.55
C ASN A 25 4.76 12.65 4.31
N ALA A 26 3.43 12.67 4.41
CA ALA A 26 2.64 11.57 4.94
C ALA A 26 1.55 11.21 3.94
N PRO A 27 1.20 9.93 3.78
CA PRO A 27 0.08 9.54 2.94
C PRO A 27 -1.23 10.12 3.50
N LEU A 28 -2.14 10.57 2.63
CA LEU A 28 -3.47 11.03 3.03
C LEU A 28 -4.32 9.89 3.61
N SER A 29 -4.06 8.65 3.17
CA SER A 29 -4.68 7.44 3.68
C SER A 29 -3.76 6.24 3.46
N VAL A 30 -3.94 5.20 4.28
CA VAL A 30 -3.28 3.91 4.10
C VAL A 30 -4.36 2.87 3.84
N ASN A 31 -4.37 2.31 2.62
CA ASN A 31 -5.28 1.22 2.29
C ASN A 31 -4.78 -0.09 2.90
N HIS A 32 -5.72 -0.94 3.29
CA HIS A 32 -5.43 -2.25 3.87
C HIS A 32 -6.25 -3.32 3.15
N GLN A 33 -5.65 -4.49 2.93
CA GLN A 33 -6.33 -5.69 2.47
C GLN A 33 -6.10 -6.78 3.53
N GLY A 34 -7.15 -7.14 4.26
CA GLY A 34 -7.01 -7.97 5.46
C GLY A 34 -6.16 -7.25 6.53
N LEU A 35 -5.12 -7.92 7.02
CA LEU A 35 -4.22 -7.40 8.06
C LEU A 35 -2.94 -6.74 7.49
N SER A 36 -2.89 -6.47 6.18
CA SER A 36 -1.71 -5.91 5.51
C SER A 36 -2.01 -4.57 4.86
N ALA A 37 -1.06 -3.63 4.92
CA ALA A 37 -1.11 -2.43 4.10
C ALA A 37 -1.04 -2.81 2.61
N ALA A 38 -1.82 -2.14 1.78
CA ALA A 38 -2.02 -2.52 0.38
C ALA A 38 -2.03 -1.30 -0.54
N SER A 39 -1.75 -1.55 -1.82
CA SER A 39 -2.01 -0.64 -2.93
C SER A 39 -2.67 -1.41 -4.06
N THR A 40 -3.60 -0.76 -4.75
CA THR A 40 -4.37 -1.37 -5.84
C THR A 40 -3.88 -0.84 -7.17
N ILE A 41 -3.53 -1.75 -8.08
CA ILE A 41 -3.19 -1.42 -9.47
C ILE A 41 -4.33 -1.96 -10.35
N SER A 42 -5.01 -1.05 -11.04
CA SER A 42 -6.10 -1.37 -11.96
C SER A 42 -5.56 -1.41 -13.40
N PHE A 43 -6.06 -2.34 -14.21
CA PHE A 43 -5.68 -2.47 -15.61
C PHE A 43 -6.88 -2.84 -16.49
N ASN A 44 -6.73 -2.58 -17.79
CA ASN A 44 -7.61 -3.08 -18.84
C ASN A 44 -6.81 -3.95 -19.82
N LEU A 45 -7.51 -4.79 -20.55
CA LEU A 45 -6.90 -5.62 -21.59
C LEU A 45 -6.83 -4.85 -22.92
N PRO A 46 -5.70 -4.92 -23.64
CA PRO A 46 -5.67 -4.55 -25.05
C PRO A 46 -6.63 -5.43 -25.87
N THR A 47 -7.13 -4.90 -26.98
CA THR A 47 -7.99 -5.67 -27.89
C THR A 47 -7.32 -6.97 -28.33
N GLY A 48 -8.08 -8.07 -28.27
CA GLY A 48 -7.60 -9.40 -28.67
C GLY A 48 -6.69 -10.10 -27.66
N ARG A 49 -6.45 -9.51 -26.48
CA ARG A 49 -5.70 -10.15 -25.39
C ARG A 49 -6.61 -10.77 -24.35
N SER A 50 -6.14 -11.85 -23.75
CA SER A 50 -6.81 -12.60 -22.71
C SER A 50 -6.37 -12.19 -21.30
N LEU A 51 -7.18 -12.54 -20.29
CA LEU A 51 -6.79 -12.40 -18.89
C LEU A 51 -5.57 -13.26 -18.53
N SER A 52 -5.40 -14.43 -19.16
CA SER A 52 -4.22 -15.30 -18.93
C SER A 52 -2.93 -14.60 -19.32
N GLU A 53 -2.90 -13.99 -20.51
CA GLU A 53 -1.73 -13.23 -20.98
C GLU A 53 -1.41 -12.04 -20.08
N ALA A 54 -2.43 -11.38 -19.53
CA ALA A 54 -2.25 -10.28 -18.58
C ALA A 54 -1.70 -10.77 -17.25
N SER A 55 -2.21 -11.88 -16.69
CA SER A 55 -1.69 -12.47 -15.46
C SER A 55 -0.21 -12.83 -15.60
N GLU A 56 0.16 -13.51 -16.68
CA GLU A 56 1.56 -13.86 -16.94
C GLU A 56 2.45 -12.62 -17.14
N ALA A 57 1.93 -11.57 -17.80
CA ALA A 57 2.68 -10.32 -17.96
C ALA A 57 2.94 -9.63 -16.63
N ILE A 58 1.96 -9.64 -15.72
CA ILE A 58 2.09 -9.09 -14.37
C ILE A 58 3.10 -9.89 -13.56
N ASP A 59 3.04 -11.23 -13.58
CA ASP A 59 3.99 -12.09 -12.86
C ASP A 59 5.43 -11.91 -13.36
N ARG A 60 5.62 -11.80 -14.69
CA ARG A 60 6.92 -11.48 -15.28
C ARG A 60 7.42 -10.10 -14.83
N ALA A 61 6.55 -9.09 -14.79
CA ALA A 61 6.94 -7.75 -14.35
C ALA A 61 7.36 -7.73 -12.87
N MET A 62 6.60 -8.42 -11.99
CA MET A 62 6.95 -8.55 -10.57
C MET A 62 8.32 -9.21 -10.37
N THR A 63 8.62 -10.24 -11.17
CA THR A 63 9.91 -10.92 -11.14
C THR A 63 11.05 -10.02 -11.63
N GLN A 64 10.85 -9.31 -12.76
CA GLN A 64 11.85 -8.40 -13.33
C GLN A 64 12.16 -7.23 -12.41
N LEU A 65 11.17 -6.72 -11.68
CA LEU A 65 11.33 -5.67 -10.68
C LEU A 65 12.05 -6.15 -9.41
N GLY A 66 12.27 -7.46 -9.26
CA GLY A 66 12.90 -8.01 -8.06
C GLY A 66 12.05 -7.81 -6.80
N VAL A 67 10.73 -7.87 -6.94
CA VAL A 67 9.82 -7.66 -5.81
C VAL A 67 10.13 -8.67 -4.70
N PRO A 68 10.36 -8.21 -3.45
CA PRO A 68 10.72 -9.11 -2.36
C PRO A 68 9.57 -10.02 -1.97
N SER A 69 9.89 -11.20 -1.42
CA SER A 69 8.90 -12.21 -0.99
C SER A 69 7.94 -11.75 0.11
N SER A 70 8.27 -10.65 0.80
CA SER A 70 7.39 -9.97 1.75
C SER A 70 6.23 -9.23 1.09
N VAL A 71 6.31 -8.95 -0.22
CA VAL A 71 5.25 -8.33 -1.00
C VAL A 71 4.54 -9.43 -1.78
N ARG A 72 3.21 -9.50 -1.61
CA ARG A 72 2.36 -10.49 -2.26
C ARG A 72 1.28 -9.78 -3.07
N GLY A 73 1.03 -10.26 -4.27
CA GLY A 73 -0.06 -9.81 -5.12
C GLY A 73 -1.24 -10.78 -5.08
N SER A 74 -2.43 -10.28 -5.33
CA SER A 74 -3.63 -11.08 -5.57
C SER A 74 -4.54 -10.36 -6.56
N PHE A 75 -5.19 -11.11 -7.45
CA PHE A 75 -6.21 -10.55 -8.32
C PHE A 75 -7.52 -10.28 -7.56
N ALA A 76 -8.25 -9.27 -8.02
CA ALA A 76 -9.57 -8.90 -7.52
C ALA A 76 -10.58 -8.82 -8.70
N GLY A 77 -11.88 -8.88 -8.38
CA GLY A 77 -12.95 -8.73 -9.38
C GLY A 77 -12.93 -9.82 -10.45
N THR A 78 -13.11 -9.44 -11.72
CA THR A 78 -13.17 -10.40 -12.85
C THR A 78 -11.90 -11.23 -12.99
N ALA A 79 -10.73 -10.64 -12.75
CA ALA A 79 -9.46 -11.36 -12.79
C ALA A 79 -9.36 -12.42 -11.68
N GLN A 80 -9.91 -12.14 -10.50
CA GLN A 80 -9.97 -13.12 -9.41
C GLN A 80 -10.86 -14.33 -9.77
N VAL A 81 -12.05 -14.08 -10.30
CA VAL A 81 -12.99 -15.14 -10.70
C VAL A 81 -12.40 -16.02 -11.81
N PHE A 82 -11.70 -15.40 -12.78
CA PHE A 82 -10.97 -16.11 -13.81
C PHE A 82 -9.90 -17.03 -13.22
N GLN A 83 -9.05 -16.52 -12.33
CA GLN A 83 -8.00 -17.32 -11.67
C GLN A 83 -8.59 -18.49 -10.87
N GLN A 84 -9.69 -18.27 -10.14
CA GLN A 84 -10.36 -19.33 -9.39
C GLN A 84 -10.87 -20.44 -10.29
N THR A 85 -11.42 -20.09 -11.46
CA THR A 85 -11.92 -21.06 -12.44
C THR A 85 -10.78 -21.88 -13.04
N MET A 86 -9.66 -21.24 -13.36
CA MET A 86 -8.47 -21.92 -13.89
C MET A 86 -7.82 -22.87 -12.88
N ASN A 87 -7.81 -22.51 -11.59
CA ASN A 87 -7.27 -23.36 -10.53
C ASN A 87 -8.19 -24.51 -10.13
N ALA A 88 -9.48 -24.43 -10.44
CA ALA A 88 -10.47 -25.46 -10.13
C ALA A 88 -10.59 -26.54 -11.22
N GLN A 89 -9.93 -26.34 -12.36
CA GLN A 89 -9.77 -27.32 -13.43
C GLN A 89 -8.53 -28.19 -13.18
#